data_AF-A0A378QJL6-F1
#
_entry.id   AF-A0A378QJL6-F1
#
_cell.length_a   1.000
_cell.length_b   1.000
_cell.length_c   1.000
_cell.angle_alpha   90.00
_cell.angle_beta   90.00
_cell.angle_gamma   90.00
#
_symmetry.space_group_name_H-M   'P 1'
#
loop_
_entity.id
_entity.type
_entity.pdbx_description
1 polymer ?
#
loop_
_entity_poly.entity_id
_entity_poly.type
_entity_poly.pdbx_seq_one_letter_code
_entity_poly.pdbx_strand_id
1 'polypeptide(L)'
;MKKLGLSMITVSCLLVVLAVVFIGLFMLTEYARIPSQSELVATDKAEPSTASTPATAQGLHGATTVEHLASMTSLVSTRPDEPIKPIAIPKIESPEIVALGQKLWFDPRLSKSGGLSCNSCHNLAMGGTDNMTTSIGHKWAEGPINSPTVLNSGLAIAQFWDG
;
A
#
# COMPACT_ATOMS: atom_id res chain seq x y z
N MET A 1 53.92 -18.10 42.40
CA MET A 1 52.73 -18.21 41.54
C MET A 1 51.73 -17.12 41.96
N LYS A 2 51.76 -15.93 41.34
CA LYS A 2 50.82 -14.84 41.65
C LYS A 2 49.62 -14.99 40.70
N LYS A 3 48.46 -15.38 41.24
CA LYS A 3 47.23 -15.51 40.47
C LYS A 3 46.76 -14.10 40.06
N LEU A 4 46.77 -13.85 38.75
CA LEU A 4 46.27 -12.62 38.14
C LEU A 4 44.73 -12.63 38.23
N GLY A 5 44.19 -12.17 39.34
CA GLY A 5 42.74 -12.10 39.57
C GLY A 5 42.15 -10.86 38.91
N LEU A 6 41.74 -10.98 37.66
CA LEU A 6 40.96 -9.93 36.99
C LEU A 6 39.59 -9.83 37.70
N SER A 7 39.31 -8.68 38.30
CA SER A 7 38.08 -8.44 39.06
C SER A 7 36.85 -8.65 38.17
N MET A 8 35.81 -9.29 38.72
CA MET A 8 34.52 -9.47 38.05
C MET A 8 33.94 -8.17 37.50
N ILE A 9 34.22 -7.05 38.17
CA ILE A 9 33.79 -5.70 37.77
C ILE A 9 34.47 -5.29 36.45
N THR A 10 35.75 -5.61 36.29
CA THR A 10 36.52 -5.29 35.07
C THR A 10 36.01 -6.10 33.86
N VAL A 11 35.62 -7.37 34.07
CA VAL A 11 35.03 -8.20 33.01
C VAL A 11 33.65 -7.68 32.59
N SER A 12 32.82 -7.27 33.55
CA SER A 12 31.49 -6.70 33.27
C SER A 12 31.58 -5.38 32.50
N CYS A 13 32.44 -4.45 32.92
CA CYS A 13 32.65 -3.20 32.18
C CYS A 13 33.15 -3.45 30.76
N LEU A 14 34.07 -4.40 30.57
CA LEU A 14 34.60 -4.71 29.24
C LEU A 14 33.51 -5.26 28.31
N LEU A 15 32.64 -6.13 28.80
CA LEU A 15 31.53 -6.69 28.01
C LEU A 15 30.52 -5.62 27.58
N VAL A 16 30.17 -4.68 28.47
CA VAL A 16 29.25 -3.58 28.14
C VAL A 16 29.85 -2.65 27.07
N VAL A 17 31.13 -2.30 27.20
CA VAL A 17 31.82 -1.46 26.22
C VAL A 17 31.89 -2.15 24.86
N LEU A 18 32.22 -3.45 24.83
CA LEU A 18 32.24 -4.22 23.60
C LEU A 18 30.86 -4.29 22.95
N ALA A 19 29.79 -4.53 23.72
CA ALA A 19 28.43 -4.57 23.19
C ALA A 19 28.01 -3.25 22.53
N VAL A 20 28.30 -2.11 23.17
CA VAL A 20 27.98 -0.78 22.61
C VAL A 20 28.76 -0.52 21.31
N VAL A 21 30.05 -0.89 21.27
CA VAL A 21 30.88 -0.74 20.06
C VAL A 21 30.36 -1.63 18.93
N PHE A 22 30.00 -2.88 19.21
CA PHE A 22 29.45 -3.79 18.21
C PHE A 22 28.10 -3.32 17.66
N ILE A 23 27.19 -2.86 18.52
CA ILE A 23 25.89 -2.32 18.08
C ILE A 23 26.09 -1.05 17.24
N GLY A 24 26.98 -0.15 17.66
CA GLY A 24 27.31 1.06 16.90
C GLY A 24 27.91 0.75 15.53
N LEU A 25 28.85 -0.20 15.47
CA LEU A 25 29.48 -0.60 14.21
C LEU A 25 28.48 -1.28 13.27
N PHE A 26 27.60 -2.14 13.79
CA PHE A 26 26.53 -2.78 13.02
C PHE A 26 25.54 -1.75 12.45
N MET A 27 25.12 -0.78 13.27
CA MET A 27 24.24 0.30 12.82
C MET A 27 24.91 1.19 11.76
N LEU A 28 26.20 1.46 11.86
CA LEU A 28 26.95 2.20 10.85
C LEU A 28 27.10 1.42 9.54
N THR A 29 27.35 0.10 9.61
CA THR A 29 27.43 -0.74 8.40
C THR A 29 26.08 -0.86 7.69
N GLU A 30 24.98 -0.94 8.44
CA GLU A 30 23.65 -1.05 7.86
C GLU A 30 23.14 0.30 7.33
N TYR A 31 23.45 1.41 8.01
CA TYR A 31 23.14 2.76 7.54
C TYR A 31 23.82 3.08 6.19
N ALA A 32 25.06 2.62 6.00
CA ALA A 32 25.77 2.77 4.73
C ALA A 32 25.20 1.88 3.61
N ARG A 33 24.35 0.89 3.93
CA ARG A 33 23.68 0.00 2.97
C ARG A 33 22.31 0.52 2.52
N ILE A 34 21.74 1.51 3.22
CA ILE A 34 20.43 2.07 2.84
C ILE A 34 20.62 2.86 1.53
N PRO A 35 20.03 2.42 0.41
CA PRO A 35 20.11 3.17 -0.84
C PRO A 35 19.48 4.55 -0.65
N SER A 36 20.16 5.56 -1.17
CA SER A 36 19.64 6.93 -1.16
C SER A 36 18.30 6.99 -1.91
N GLN A 37 17.35 7.79 -1.43
CA GLN A 37 16.02 7.95 -2.07
C GLN A 37 16.12 8.33 -3.55
N SER A 38 17.23 8.95 -3.97
CA SER A 38 17.52 9.27 -5.38
C SER A 38 17.77 8.04 -6.27
N GLU A 39 18.32 6.95 -5.73
CA GLU A 39 18.49 5.69 -6.48
C GLU A 39 17.18 4.91 -6.62
N LEU A 40 16.29 4.98 -5.60
CA LEU A 40 14.98 4.34 -5.66
C LEU A 40 14.06 4.94 -6.73
N VAL A 41 14.20 6.23 -7.01
CA VAL A 41 13.42 6.93 -8.05
C VAL A 41 13.98 6.70 -9.46
N ALA A 42 15.28 6.40 -9.59
CA ALA A 42 15.92 6.22 -10.90
C ALA A 42 15.49 4.94 -11.63
N THR A 43 15.00 3.93 -10.91
CA THR A 43 14.54 2.66 -11.48
C THR A 43 13.07 2.68 -11.90
N ASP A 44 12.30 3.71 -11.56
CA ASP A 44 10.86 3.81 -11.90
C ASP A 44 10.62 4.65 -13.17
N LYS A 45 11.57 4.59 -14.12
CA LYS A 45 11.29 4.97 -15.50
C LYS A 45 10.27 3.98 -16.04
N ALA A 46 9.01 4.40 -16.00
CA ALA A 46 7.84 3.80 -16.64
C ALA A 46 8.21 2.86 -17.81
N GLU A 47 8.24 1.55 -17.53
CA GLU A 47 7.98 0.56 -18.54
C GLU A 47 6.50 0.67 -18.92
N PRO A 48 6.16 0.68 -20.23
CA PRO A 48 4.78 0.56 -20.62
C PRO A 48 4.32 -0.82 -20.17
N SER A 49 3.20 -0.90 -19.44
CA SER A 49 2.58 -2.17 -19.08
C SER A 49 2.23 -2.93 -20.35
N THR A 50 3.14 -3.79 -20.79
CA THR A 50 2.85 -4.79 -21.80
C THR A 50 1.90 -5.77 -21.15
N ALA A 51 0.77 -5.91 -21.82
CA ALA A 51 -0.27 -6.86 -21.50
C ALA A 51 0.31 -8.23 -21.14
N SER A 52 -0.28 -8.82 -20.11
CA SER A 52 -0.11 -10.19 -19.68
C SER A 52 -0.01 -11.14 -20.89
N THR A 53 1.18 -11.64 -21.17
CA THR A 53 1.35 -12.81 -22.04
C THR A 53 0.80 -14.01 -21.26
N PRO A 54 -0.15 -14.78 -21.82
CA PRO A 54 -0.65 -15.98 -21.16
C PRO A 54 0.44 -17.06 -21.16
N ALA A 55 0.57 -17.73 -20.03
CA ALA A 55 1.47 -18.86 -19.84
C ALA A 55 1.19 -19.94 -20.89
N THR A 56 2.24 -20.33 -21.62
CA THR A 56 2.27 -21.56 -22.40
C THR A 56 2.24 -22.75 -21.44
N ALA A 57 1.05 -23.27 -21.17
CA ALA A 57 0.87 -24.59 -20.58
C ALA A 57 1.23 -25.65 -21.62
N GLN A 58 2.42 -26.25 -21.50
CA GLN A 58 2.75 -27.47 -22.23
C GLN A 58 2.22 -28.68 -21.45
N GLY A 59 1.28 -29.40 -22.08
CA GLY A 59 1.11 -30.83 -21.88
C GLY A 59 0.02 -31.29 -20.92
N LEU A 60 -1.23 -31.37 -21.41
CA LEU A 60 -2.08 -32.50 -21.07
C LEU A 60 -2.82 -32.97 -22.33
N HIS A 61 -2.38 -34.12 -22.85
CA HIS A 61 -3.10 -34.85 -23.88
C HIS A 61 -4.43 -35.32 -23.29
N GLY A 62 -5.54 -34.77 -23.78
CA GLY A 62 -6.88 -35.17 -23.38
C GLY A 62 -7.91 -34.49 -24.27
N ALA A 63 -8.24 -35.15 -25.38
CA ALA A 63 -9.29 -34.72 -26.29
C ALA A 63 -10.63 -34.51 -25.54
N THR A 64 -11.07 -33.27 -25.40
CA THR A 64 -12.48 -32.93 -25.17
C THR A 64 -12.78 -31.61 -25.87
N THR A 65 -13.99 -31.53 -26.40
CA THR A 65 -14.40 -30.72 -27.56
C THR A 65 -14.56 -29.23 -27.26
N VAL A 66 -14.35 -28.42 -28.30
CA VAL A 66 -14.47 -26.94 -28.37
C VAL A 66 -15.85 -26.38 -27.98
N GLU A 67 -16.81 -27.22 -27.66
CA GLU A 67 -18.18 -26.83 -27.34
C GLU A 67 -18.38 -26.36 -25.89
N HIS A 68 -17.45 -26.67 -24.97
CA HIS A 68 -17.66 -26.39 -23.53
C HIS A 68 -17.19 -25.00 -23.05
N LEU A 69 -16.41 -24.23 -23.81
CA LEU A 69 -16.00 -22.88 -23.38
C LEU A 69 -17.06 -21.79 -23.62
N ALA A 70 -18.06 -22.03 -24.48
CA ALA A 70 -19.10 -21.05 -24.76
C ALA A 70 -20.15 -20.88 -23.63
N SER A 71 -20.17 -21.80 -22.65
CA SER A 71 -21.23 -21.83 -21.64
C SER A 71 -20.98 -20.93 -20.43
N MET A 72 -19.76 -20.40 -20.24
CA MET A 72 -19.43 -19.60 -19.05
C MET A 72 -19.70 -18.09 -19.22
N THR A 73 -20.15 -17.65 -20.39
CA THR A 73 -20.37 -16.22 -20.71
C THR A 73 -21.79 -15.74 -20.41
N SER A 74 -22.70 -16.61 -19.93
CA SER A 74 -24.12 -16.28 -19.79
C SER A 74 -24.64 -16.51 -18.37
N LEU A 75 -24.23 -15.66 -17.43
CA LEU A 75 -24.91 -15.54 -16.12
C LEU A 75 -25.23 -14.09 -15.71
N VAL A 76 -24.83 -13.08 -16.49
CA VAL A 76 -25.31 -11.71 -16.27
C VAL A 76 -26.67 -11.59 -16.94
N SER A 77 -27.72 -11.97 -16.21
CA SER A 77 -29.10 -11.63 -16.57
C SER A 77 -29.27 -10.12 -16.40
N THR A 78 -28.95 -9.33 -17.43
CA THR A 78 -29.37 -7.93 -17.48
C THR A 78 -30.86 -7.94 -17.81
N ARG A 79 -31.71 -7.83 -16.78
CA ARG A 79 -33.13 -7.53 -17.03
C ARG A 79 -33.18 -6.08 -17.51
N PRO A 80 -33.72 -5.79 -18.72
CA PRO A 80 -33.66 -4.44 -19.30
C PRO A 80 -34.25 -3.34 -18.40
N ASP A 81 -35.20 -3.70 -17.53
CA ASP A 81 -35.98 -2.79 -16.70
C ASP A 81 -35.76 -3.00 -15.19
N GLU A 82 -34.52 -3.26 -14.76
CA GLU A 82 -34.20 -3.25 -13.33
C GLU A 82 -33.94 -1.82 -12.80
N PRO A 83 -34.41 -1.49 -11.57
CA PRO A 83 -34.16 -0.17 -10.97
C PRO A 83 -32.68 0.12 -10.70
N ILE A 84 -31.87 -0.92 -10.44
CA ILE A 84 -30.45 -0.81 -10.13
C ILE A 84 -29.67 -1.15 -11.38
N LYS A 85 -29.16 -0.13 -12.06
CA LYS A 85 -28.30 -0.30 -13.25
C LYS A 85 -26.83 -0.28 -12.83
N PRO A 86 -25.94 -1.01 -13.53
CA PRO A 86 -24.51 -0.86 -13.33
C PRO A 86 -24.06 0.60 -13.47
N ILE A 87 -23.11 1.01 -12.63
CA ILE A 87 -22.51 2.34 -12.72
C ILE A 87 -21.78 2.45 -14.07
N ALA A 88 -22.07 3.51 -14.82
CA ALA A 88 -21.41 3.77 -16.08
C ALA A 88 -19.90 4.00 -15.85
N ILE A 89 -19.07 3.43 -16.72
CA ILE A 89 -17.62 3.66 -16.65
C ILE A 89 -17.35 5.15 -16.90
N PRO A 90 -16.63 5.84 -15.99
CA PRO A 90 -16.40 7.27 -16.13
C PRO A 90 -15.53 7.56 -17.35
N LYS A 91 -15.91 8.58 -18.13
CA LYS A 91 -15.06 9.12 -19.20
C LYS A 91 -14.02 10.05 -18.57
N ILE A 92 -12.74 9.76 -18.78
CA ILE A 92 -11.65 10.58 -18.26
C ILE A 92 -11.32 11.67 -19.28
N GLU A 93 -11.69 12.92 -18.98
CA GLU A 93 -11.48 14.06 -19.88
C GLU A 93 -10.09 14.70 -19.72
N SER A 94 -9.51 14.60 -18.53
CA SER A 94 -8.24 15.24 -18.14
C SER A 94 -7.32 14.24 -17.43
N PRO A 95 -6.64 13.34 -18.17
CA PRO A 95 -5.80 12.30 -17.58
C PRO A 95 -4.63 12.86 -16.74
N GLU A 96 -4.12 14.05 -17.07
CA GLU A 96 -3.08 14.74 -16.32
C GLU A 96 -3.53 15.16 -14.91
N ILE A 97 -4.81 15.54 -14.75
CA ILE A 97 -5.39 15.87 -13.45
C ILE A 97 -5.57 14.60 -12.62
N VAL A 98 -6.00 13.50 -13.24
CA VAL A 98 -6.09 12.20 -12.56
C VAL A 98 -4.72 11.74 -12.07
N ALA A 99 -3.68 11.82 -12.91
CA ALA A 99 -2.33 11.46 -12.54
C ALA A 99 -1.77 12.35 -11.41
N LEU A 100 -2.09 13.65 -11.41
CA LEU A 100 -1.74 14.54 -10.30
C LEU A 100 -2.48 14.16 -9.02
N GLY A 101 -3.79 13.93 -9.10
CA GLY A 101 -4.62 13.51 -7.96
C GLY A 101 -4.11 12.22 -7.33
N GLN A 102 -3.73 11.24 -8.15
CA GLN A 102 -3.11 10.00 -7.68
C GLN A 102 -1.82 10.26 -6.90
N LYS A 103 -0.95 11.17 -7.37
CA LYS A 103 0.27 11.53 -6.62
C LYS A 103 -0.07 12.17 -5.28
N LEU A 104 -1.01 13.11 -5.26
CA LEU A 104 -1.43 13.80 -4.03
C LEU A 104 -2.09 12.87 -3.02
N TRP A 105 -2.83 11.86 -3.48
CA TRP A 105 -3.49 10.86 -2.64
C TRP A 105 -2.53 10.17 -1.66
N PHE A 106 -1.30 9.91 -2.12
CA PHE A 106 -0.26 9.23 -1.37
C PHE A 106 0.78 10.19 -0.77
N ASP A 107 0.67 11.51 -0.94
CA ASP A 107 1.68 12.47 -0.50
C ASP A 107 1.46 12.92 0.96
N PRO A 108 2.31 12.48 1.91
CA PRO A 108 2.12 12.85 3.32
C PRO A 108 2.53 14.29 3.64
N ARG A 109 3.23 14.97 2.73
CA ARG A 109 3.71 16.36 2.91
C ARG A 109 2.57 17.38 2.95
N LEU A 110 1.37 16.98 2.50
CA LEU A 110 0.16 17.78 2.63
C LEU A 110 -0.36 17.84 4.08
N SER A 111 0.03 16.88 4.94
CA SER A 111 -0.31 16.93 6.36
C SER A 111 0.66 17.80 7.15
N LYS A 112 0.17 18.48 8.19
CA LYS A 112 1.00 19.26 9.12
C LYS A 112 2.09 18.42 9.80
N SER A 113 1.83 17.14 10.04
CA SER A 113 2.80 16.20 10.61
C SER A 113 3.79 15.62 9.60
N GLY A 114 3.55 15.78 8.29
CA GLY A 114 4.36 15.16 7.24
C GLY A 114 4.29 13.62 7.19
N GLY A 115 3.34 13.01 7.89
CA GLY A 115 3.26 11.56 8.11
C GLY A 115 1.91 10.93 7.79
N LEU A 116 0.93 11.71 7.35
CA LEU A 116 -0.41 11.25 7.00
C LEU A 116 -0.78 11.73 5.59
N SER A 117 -1.41 10.87 4.80
CA SER A 117 -1.96 11.19 3.49
C SER A 117 -3.44 10.77 3.41
N CYS A 118 -4.11 11.00 2.28
CA CYS A 118 -5.48 10.55 2.08
C CYS A 118 -5.61 9.03 2.27
N ASN A 119 -4.61 8.28 1.77
CA ASN A 119 -4.57 6.82 1.88
C ASN A 119 -4.40 6.31 3.33
N SER A 120 -4.00 7.15 4.28
CA SER A 120 -3.86 6.74 5.69
C SER A 120 -5.20 6.35 6.31
N CYS A 121 -6.28 7.08 5.99
CA CYS A 121 -7.63 6.79 6.50
C CYS A 121 -8.52 6.15 5.42
N HIS A 122 -8.26 6.43 4.15
CA HIS A 122 -9.02 5.89 3.03
C HIS A 122 -8.18 4.89 2.23
N ASN A 123 -7.75 3.80 2.87
CA ASN A 123 -6.80 2.89 2.26
C ASN A 123 -7.41 2.14 1.06
N LEU A 124 -6.89 2.39 -0.15
CA LEU A 124 -7.41 1.76 -1.38
C LEU A 124 -7.17 0.24 -1.42
N ALA A 125 -6.20 -0.28 -0.67
CA ALA A 125 -5.98 -1.72 -0.54
C ALA A 125 -6.99 -2.39 0.42
N MET A 126 -7.77 -1.59 1.17
CA MET A 126 -8.74 -2.04 2.18
C MET A 126 -10.13 -1.44 1.92
N GLY A 127 -10.56 -1.43 0.66
CA GLY A 127 -11.90 -0.97 0.28
C GLY A 127 -12.12 0.53 0.40
N GLY A 128 -11.05 1.34 0.42
CA GLY A 128 -11.13 2.80 0.54
C GLY A 128 -11.40 3.30 1.96
N THR A 129 -11.17 2.45 2.97
CA THR A 129 -11.30 2.76 4.41
C THR A 129 -10.10 2.20 5.17
N ASP A 130 -9.93 2.59 6.44
CA ASP A 130 -8.91 2.03 7.33
C ASP A 130 -9.41 0.86 8.19
N ASN A 131 -10.70 0.50 8.07
CA ASN A 131 -11.37 -0.54 8.84
C ASN A 131 -11.25 -0.36 10.37
N MET A 132 -11.20 0.90 10.83
CA MET A 132 -11.24 1.29 12.24
C MET A 132 -12.62 1.85 12.62
N THR A 133 -12.96 1.85 13.92
CA THR A 133 -14.18 2.52 14.40
C THR A 133 -14.14 4.02 14.09
N THR A 134 -12.99 4.64 14.34
CA THR A 134 -12.67 6.03 14.01
C THR A 134 -11.21 6.10 13.57
N SER A 135 -10.91 6.98 12.62
CA SER A 135 -9.56 7.10 12.06
C SER A 135 -8.59 7.84 12.97
N ILE A 136 -7.29 7.54 12.82
CA ILE A 136 -6.21 8.22 13.52
C ILE A 136 -5.68 9.39 12.68
N GLY A 137 -5.74 10.60 13.25
CA GLY A 137 -5.32 11.83 12.62
C GLY A 137 -4.02 12.41 13.18
N HIS A 138 -3.87 13.73 13.03
CA HIS A 138 -2.69 14.47 13.47
C HIS A 138 -2.37 14.25 14.96
N LYS A 139 -1.09 14.13 15.30
CA LYS A 139 -0.59 13.77 16.65
C LYS A 139 -1.10 12.40 17.15
N TRP A 140 -1.45 11.51 16.24
CA TRP A 140 -1.98 10.19 16.57
C TRP A 140 -3.27 10.24 17.40
N ALA A 141 -4.05 11.31 17.21
CA ALA A 141 -5.32 11.48 17.89
C ALA A 141 -6.44 10.77 17.13
N GLU A 142 -7.31 10.06 17.86
CA GLU A 142 -8.54 9.50 17.32
C GLU A 142 -9.52 10.62 16.93
N GLY A 143 -10.10 10.51 15.72
CA GLY A 143 -11.20 11.36 15.29
C GLY A 143 -12.54 10.98 15.97
N PRO A 144 -13.57 11.84 15.91
CA PRO A 144 -14.85 11.56 16.55
C PRO A 144 -15.80 10.69 15.70
N ILE A 145 -15.45 10.42 14.44
CA ILE A 145 -16.30 9.76 13.45
C ILE A 145 -15.50 8.75 12.62
N ASN A 146 -16.21 7.78 12.06
CA ASN A 146 -15.67 6.80 11.11
C ASN A 146 -15.30 7.48 9.78
N SER A 147 -14.26 6.99 9.08
CA SER A 147 -13.96 7.41 7.72
C SER A 147 -14.77 6.58 6.70
N PRO A 148 -15.68 7.20 5.93
CA PRO A 148 -16.43 6.47 4.90
C PRO A 148 -15.51 6.05 3.75
N THR A 149 -15.95 5.10 2.92
CA THR A 149 -15.18 4.74 1.72
C THR A 149 -15.16 5.88 0.71
N VAL A 150 -14.04 6.05 0.02
CA VAL A 150 -13.96 6.96 -1.14
C VAL A 150 -14.42 6.32 -2.44
N LEU A 151 -14.57 5.00 -2.49
CA LEU A 151 -15.02 4.30 -3.70
C LEU A 151 -16.47 4.69 -4.00
N ASN A 152 -16.70 5.23 -5.20
CA ASN A 152 -18.00 5.75 -5.65
C ASN A 152 -18.52 7.00 -4.90
N SER A 153 -17.73 7.61 -4.03
CA SER A 153 -18.11 8.81 -3.25
C SER A 153 -18.54 10.00 -4.11
N GLY A 154 -17.98 10.13 -5.33
CA GLY A 154 -18.36 11.17 -6.29
C GLY A 154 -19.78 11.04 -6.86
N LEU A 155 -20.46 9.92 -6.63
CA LEU A 155 -21.86 9.71 -6.99
C LEU A 155 -22.83 9.98 -5.83
N ALA A 156 -22.31 10.26 -4.64
CA ALA A 156 -23.15 10.57 -3.48
C ALA A 156 -23.77 11.97 -3.61
N ILE A 157 -25.03 12.10 -3.17
CA ILE A 157 -25.79 13.35 -3.21
C ILE A 157 -25.23 14.38 -2.21
N ALA A 158 -24.64 13.90 -1.12
CA ALA A 158 -24.01 14.71 -0.09
C ALA A 158 -22.68 14.07 0.32
N GLN A 159 -21.79 14.87 0.91
CA GLN A 159 -20.48 14.42 1.39
C GLN A 159 -20.45 14.49 2.92
N PHE A 160 -19.53 13.77 3.55
CA PHE A 160 -19.48 13.59 5.01
C PHE A 160 -20.74 12.94 5.59
N TRP A 161 -20.76 12.76 6.92
CA TRP A 161 -21.85 12.08 7.63
C TRP A 161 -23.05 13.00 7.90
N ASP A 162 -22.84 14.30 7.89
CA ASP A 162 -23.82 15.35 8.14
C ASP A 162 -24.40 15.99 6.87
N GLY A 163 -23.84 15.64 5.70
CA GLY A 163 -24.33 16.05 4.38
C GLY A 163 -24.00 17.49 3.99
#